data_AF-A0AAQ6IQB5-F1
#
_entry.id   AF-A0AAQ6IQB5-F1
#
_cell.length_a   1.000
_cell.length_b   1.000
_cell.length_c   1.000
_cell.angle_alpha   90.00
_cell.angle_beta   90.00
_cell.angle_gamma   90.00
#
_symmetry.space_group_name_H-M   'P 1'
#
loop_
_entity.id
_entity.type
_entity.pdbx_description
1 polymer ?
#
loop_
_entity_poly.entity_id
_entity_poly.type
_entity_poly.pdbx_seq_one_letter_code
_entity_poly.pdbx_strand_id
1 'polypeptide(L)' 'MWYEIFPCFAVMTGCLMIPGIATAQIHKFTNGGKEKRIVRVPWHWYLLERDRRVSGAQHFDSKVSVHVSIIKLYLTISN' A
#
# COMPACT_ATOMS: atom_id res chain seq x y z
N MET A 1 -2.90 -14.07 -40.62
CA MET A 1 -1.83 -15.07 -40.73
C MET A 1 -0.77 -14.95 -39.63
N TRP A 2 0.07 -13.90 -39.55
CA TRP A 2 0.94 -13.71 -38.35
C TRP A 2 0.25 -12.93 -37.21
N TYR A 3 -0.67 -12.02 -37.53
CA TYR A 3 -1.35 -11.19 -36.53
C TYR A 3 -2.41 -11.93 -35.69
N GLU A 4 -2.79 -13.14 -36.09
CA GLU A 4 -3.79 -13.96 -35.37
C GLU A 4 -3.26 -14.50 -34.03
N ILE A 5 -1.95 -14.41 -33.77
CA ILE A 5 -1.38 -14.75 -32.47
C ILE A 5 -1.58 -13.63 -31.44
N PHE A 6 -1.67 -12.36 -31.88
CA PHE A 6 -1.83 -11.21 -31.00
C PHE A 6 -3.13 -11.20 -30.19
N PRO A 7 -4.31 -11.60 -30.71
CA PRO A 7 -5.52 -11.65 -29.89
C PRO A 7 -5.41 -12.66 -28.74
N CYS A 8 -4.88 -13.87 -28.99
CA CYS A 8 -4.66 -14.83 -27.90
C CYS A 8 -3.61 -14.35 -26.89
N PHE A 9 -2.54 -13.72 -27.36
CA PHE A 9 -1.51 -13.16 -26.49
C PHE A 9 -2.02 -11.97 -25.66
N ALA A 10 -2.84 -11.10 -26.26
CA ALA A 10 -3.45 -9.96 -25.59
C ALA A 10 -4.44 -10.40 -24.51
N VAL A 11 -5.27 -11.40 -24.79
CA VAL A 11 -6.21 -11.97 -23.80
C VAL A 11 -5.43 -12.60 -22.64
N MET A 12 -4.40 -13.42 -22.92
CA MET A 12 -3.61 -14.04 -21.87
C MET A 12 -2.86 -13.02 -21.01
N THR A 13 -2.26 -12.01 -21.64
CA THR A 13 -1.59 -10.91 -20.91
C THR A 13 -2.58 -10.11 -20.08
N GLY A 14 -3.75 -9.79 -20.62
CA GLY A 14 -4.82 -9.09 -19.89
C GLY A 14 -5.27 -9.87 -18.67
N CYS A 15 -5.60 -11.16 -18.84
CA CYS A 15 -6.01 -12.03 -17.74
C CYS A 15 -4.94 -12.17 -16.64
N LEU A 16 -3.66 -12.18 -16.99
CA LEU A 16 -2.56 -12.24 -16.01
C LEU A 16 -2.25 -10.88 -15.36
N MET A 17 -2.50 -9.77 -16.05
CA MET A 17 -2.28 -8.42 -15.52
C MET A 17 -3.35 -8.02 -14.48
N ILE A 18 -4.61 -8.40 -14.71
CA ILE A 18 -5.75 -8.08 -13.83
C ILE A 18 -5.49 -8.45 -12.35
N PRO A 19 -5.07 -9.66 -11.98
CA PRO A 19 -4.84 -10.01 -10.58
C PRO A 19 -3.70 -9.20 -9.94
N GLY A 20 -2.65 -8.86 -10.69
CA GLY A 20 -1.55 -8.02 -10.19
C GLY A 20 -2.01 -6.60 -9.86
N ILE A 21 -2.83 -6.01 -10.73
CA ILE A 21 -3.38 -4.67 -10.52
C ILE A 21 -4.41 -4.70 -9.38
N ALA A 22 -5.31 -5.69 -9.38
CA ALA A 22 -6.33 -5.83 -8.36
C ALA A 22 -5.73 -5.99 -6.96
N THR A 23 -4.74 -6.87 -6.80
CA THR A 23 -4.08 -7.08 -5.49
C THR A 23 -3.33 -5.82 -5.02
N ALA A 24 -2.69 -5.09 -5.91
CA ALA A 24 -2.04 -3.82 -5.57
C ALA A 24 -3.05 -2.77 -5.07
N GLN A 25 -4.21 -2.65 -5.71
CA GLN A 25 -5.26 -1.72 -5.28
C GLN A 25 -5.89 -2.15 -3.95
N ILE A 26 -6.18 -3.44 -3.79
CA ILE A 26 -6.73 -4.00 -2.54
C ILE A 26 -5.75 -3.75 -1.38
N HIS A 27 -4.46 -4.00 -1.58
CA HIS A 27 -3.46 -3.76 -0.54
C HIS A 27 -3.33 -2.29 -0.14
N LYS A 28 -3.47 -1.37 -1.08
CA LYS A 28 -3.52 0.07 -0.78
C LYS A 28 -4.79 0.43 -0.03
N PHE A 29 -5.94 -0.12 -0.43
CA PHE A 29 -7.22 0.15 0.21
C PHE A 29 -7.25 -0.33 1.67
N THR A 30 -6.78 -1.54 1.95
CA THR A 30 -6.82 -2.12 3.30
C THR A 30 -5.79 -1.55 4.26
N ASN A 31 -4.73 -0.90 3.79
CA ASN A 31 -3.62 -0.38 4.62
C ASN A 31 -3.55 1.16 4.64
N GLY A 32 -4.68 1.84 4.44
CA GLY A 32 -4.75 3.30 4.55
C GLY A 32 -3.96 4.04 3.47
N GLY A 33 -3.97 3.53 2.24
CA GLY A 33 -3.28 4.12 1.08
C GLY A 33 -1.80 3.75 0.96
N LYS A 34 -1.27 2.95 1.88
CA LYS A 34 0.13 2.52 1.92
C LYS A 34 0.29 1.11 1.39
N GLU A 35 1.52 0.74 1.07
CA GLU A 35 1.85 -0.65 0.74
C GLU A 35 1.70 -1.56 1.97
N LYS A 36 1.32 -2.81 1.72
CA LYS A 36 1.22 -3.82 2.77
C LYS A 36 2.61 -4.12 3.32
N ARG A 37 2.79 -4.00 4.65
CA ARG A 37 4.07 -4.34 5.29
C ARG A 37 4.34 -5.85 5.17
N ILE A 38 5.50 -6.21 4.61
CA ILE A 38 5.90 -7.61 4.42
C ILE A 38 6.76 -8.04 5.61
N VAL A 39 6.32 -9.06 6.33
CA VAL A 39 7.03 -9.60 7.49
C VAL A 39 7.73 -10.89 7.09
N ARG A 40 9.02 -10.78 6.72
CA ARG A 40 9.86 -11.94 6.35
C ARG A 40 10.71 -12.48 7.50
N VAL A 41 11.06 -11.63 8.46
CA VAL A 41 11.88 -12.01 9.62
C VAL A 41 11.13 -11.76 10.92
N PRO A 42 11.42 -12.50 12.00
CA PRO A 42 10.73 -12.36 13.30
C PRO A 42 10.77 -10.93 13.85
N TRP A 43 11.88 -10.23 13.62
CA TRP A 43 12.03 -8.84 14.05
C TRP A 43 11.01 -7.88 13.39
N HIS A 44 10.67 -8.10 12.11
CA HIS A 44 9.64 -7.32 11.45
C HIS A 44 8.25 -7.52 12.09
N TRP A 45 7.97 -8.71 12.63
CA TRP A 45 6.73 -8.98 13.35
C TRP A 45 6.70 -8.23 14.69
N TYR A 46 7.81 -8.26 15.42
CA TYR A 46 7.92 -7.52 16.67
C TYR A 46 7.69 -6.02 16.49
N LEU A 47 8.28 -5.43 15.44
CA LEU A 47 8.09 -4.02 15.07
C LEU A 47 6.67 -3.73 14.61
N LEU A 48 6.06 -4.63 13.83
CA LEU A 48 4.65 -4.55 13.48
C LEU A 48 3.86 -4.50 14.79
N GLU A 49 3.92 -5.51 15.64
CA GLU A 49 3.18 -5.58 16.91
C GLU A 49 3.39 -4.37 17.85
N ARG A 50 4.57 -3.77 17.84
CA ARG A 50 4.83 -2.49 18.53
C ARG A 50 3.97 -1.36 17.94
N ASP A 51 3.93 -1.22 16.62
CA ASP A 51 3.18 -0.15 15.95
C ASP A 51 1.66 -0.27 16.21
N ARG A 52 1.07 -1.47 16.31
CA ARG A 52 -0.35 -1.61 16.73
C ARG A 52 -0.59 -1.20 18.17
N ARG A 53 0.29 -1.61 19.08
CA ARG A 53 0.19 -1.23 20.49
C ARG A 53 0.29 0.28 20.69
N VAL A 54 1.23 0.93 19.99
CA VAL A 54 1.39 2.40 20.02
C VAL A 54 0.24 3.10 19.31
N SER A 55 -0.30 2.49 18.25
CA SER A 55 -1.33 3.12 17.45
C SER A 55 -2.70 3.16 18.16
N GLY A 56 -2.97 2.21 19.05
CA GLY A 56 -4.28 2.08 19.73
C GLY A 56 -5.42 1.63 18.80
N ALA A 57 -5.17 1.58 17.49
CA ALA A 57 -6.08 1.11 16.46
C ALA A 57 -5.36 0.08 15.56
N GLN A 58 -5.15 0.41 14.28
CA GLN A 58 -4.54 -0.48 13.30
C GLN A 58 -3.06 -0.14 13.06
N HIS A 59 -2.29 -1.14 12.65
CA HIS A 59 -0.84 -1.07 12.39
C HIS A 59 -0.40 -0.06 11.33
N PHE A 60 -1.28 0.29 10.39
CA PHE A 60 -0.95 1.19 9.29
C PHE A 60 -1.10 2.68 9.66
N ASP A 61 -1.74 2.98 10.80
CA ASP A 61 -1.88 4.34 11.31
C ASP A 61 -0.58 4.78 12.00
N SER A 62 0.11 5.73 11.35
CA SER A 62 1.43 6.21 11.77
C SER A 62 1.27 7.51 12.55
N LYS A 63 1.53 7.46 13.87
CA LYS A 63 1.31 8.62 14.75
C LYS A 63 2.17 9.85 14.42
N VAL A 64 3.34 9.65 13.83
CA VAL A 64 4.23 10.76 13.42
C VAL A 64 3.65 11.56 12.24
N SER A 65 2.88 10.92 11.35
CA SER A 65 2.39 11.58 10.13
C SER A 65 1.35 12.67 10.42
N VAL A 66 0.55 12.50 11.48
CA VAL A 66 -0.41 13.52 11.93
C VAL A 66 0.31 14.78 12.40
N HIS A 67 1.37 14.62 13.18
CA HIS A 67 2.17 15.74 13.68
C HIS A 67 2.83 16.53 12.54
N VAL A 68 3.36 15.84 11.53
CA VAL A 68 3.97 16.47 10.35
C VAL A 68 2.94 17.22 9.50
N SER A 69 1.74 16.65 9.29
CA SER A 69 0.67 17.33 8.55
C SER A 69 0.17 18.59 9.25
N ILE A 70 0.05 18.57 10.59
CA ILE A 70 -0.33 19.77 11.37
C ILE A 70 0.72 20.87 11.24
N ILE A 71 2.01 20.52 11.36
CA ILE A 71 3.12 21.47 11.21
C ILE A 71 3.14 22.06 9.79
N LYS A 72 2.95 21.23 8.75
CA LYS A 72 2.86 21.69 7.36
C LYS A 72 1.70 22.66 7.15
N LEU A 73 0.53 22.34 7.70
CA LEU A 73 -0.64 23.23 7.63
C LEU A 73 -0.37 24.57 8.31
N TYR A 74 0.24 24.55 9.50
CA TYR A 74 0.57 25.77 10.25
C TYR A 74 1.58 26.66 9.49
N LEU A 75 2.60 26.06 8.89
CA LEU A 75 3.59 26.76 8.05
C LEU A 75 2.98 27.33 6.76
N THR A 76 2.00 26.64 6.16
CA THR A 76 1.29 27.15 4.97
C THR A 76 0.30 28.27 5.30
N ILE A 77 -0.27 28.32 6.51
CA ILE A 77 -1.17 29.40 6.94
C ILE A 77 -0.39 30.64 7.43
N SER A 78 0.85 30.47 7.89
CA SER A 78 1.75 31.55 8.32
C SER A 78 2.58 32.22 7.21
N ASN A 79 2.45 31.79 5.94
CA ASN A 79 3.09 32.40 4.77
C ASN A 79 2.06 33.12 3.92
#